data_AF-A0AAZ3SK74-F1
#
_entry.id   AF-A0AAZ3SK74-F1
#
_cell.length_a   1.000
_cell.length_b   1.000
_cell.length_c   1.000
_cell.angle_alpha   90.00
_cell.angle_beta   90.00
_cell.angle_gamma   90.00
#
_symmetry.space_group_name_H-M   'P 1'
#
loop_
_entity.id
_entity.type
_entity.pdbx_description
1 polymer ?
#
loop_
_entity_poly.entity_id
_entity_poly.type
_entity_poly.pdbx_seq_one_letter_code
_entity_poly.pdbx_strand_id
1 'polypeptide(L)'
;MAMLATVWIVLLAVNIQAGDGQSVQMDSIKSGFVGSQVELRCIFVNSNPPVKISQVTWQKFLNGTKQNVAIANPSLGVSVLPPFKERVTFKQAAVRHRTPSLEDTTIMFSNLRLSDEAAYICEYTTFPAGNRENMVNLTVFARPLTRMTLTTPTIVARPQKRKMTVATCLSANGKPQSVIKWDTRLKGEATFQETQNANGTVTVRSNYVVVPSRETHKQKLTCIVTYRNERITDSVVLNVQYEPEVKIEGFDGNWYLNRQDVSLTCNTDANPPVTVYQWKLLNGSLPSTVEIRNNSLIFKGAVTYELAGTYVCDATNGIGTRTGLVEVNITEFPNNPPPGGREIPQEQHNAGAVIGGAVGGVVLLAAAATLLFVFLRRRQRTFKGDYSTKKQVFGNGYSKAGGLPAHPPIPNNLQYPDDSDDEKKPAQIAVTGGFEASERDFDRDAEDLKRPYFTVDEGESQDYDERTLAFQYNPGPDVADDMVSQTDGSVISKKEWYV
;
A
#
# COMPACT_ATOMS: atom_id res chain seq x y z
N MET A 1 -43.87 -32.33 48.94
CA MET A 1 -45.02 -32.10 48.03
C MET A 1 -45.18 -30.64 47.59
N ALA A 2 -44.82 -29.62 48.38
CA ALA A 2 -44.95 -28.21 47.97
C ALA A 2 -43.88 -27.68 46.98
N MET A 3 -42.68 -28.29 46.94
CA MET A 3 -41.58 -27.85 46.06
C MET A 3 -41.69 -28.33 44.59
N LEU A 4 -42.50 -29.35 44.32
CA LEU A 4 -42.70 -29.85 42.96
C LEU A 4 -43.76 -29.07 42.19
N ALA A 5 -44.74 -28.48 42.90
CA ALA A 5 -45.78 -27.65 42.29
C ALA A 5 -45.26 -26.29 41.81
N THR A 6 -44.29 -25.70 42.52
CA THR A 6 -43.69 -24.40 42.15
C THR A 6 -42.79 -24.51 40.92
N VAL A 7 -42.09 -25.63 40.75
CA VAL A 7 -41.24 -25.88 39.58
C VAL A 7 -42.07 -26.07 38.30
N TRP A 8 -43.25 -26.68 38.40
CA TRP A 8 -44.19 -26.79 37.26
C TRP A 8 -44.81 -25.45 36.86
N ILE A 9 -45.10 -24.57 37.81
CA ILE A 9 -45.62 -23.22 37.52
C ILE A 9 -44.54 -22.35 36.85
N VAL A 10 -43.28 -22.48 37.26
CA VAL A 10 -42.15 -21.78 36.60
C VAL A 10 -41.86 -22.35 35.21
N LEU A 11 -41.95 -23.67 35.01
CA LEU A 11 -41.78 -24.29 33.69
C LEU A 11 -42.93 -23.99 32.70
N LEU A 12 -44.15 -23.78 33.21
CA LEU A 12 -45.27 -23.28 32.41
C LEU A 12 -45.14 -21.78 32.09
N ALA A 13 -44.56 -20.97 32.99
CA ALA A 13 -44.28 -19.55 32.74
C ALA A 13 -43.12 -19.32 31.76
N VAL A 14 -42.19 -20.28 31.60
CA VAL A 14 -41.09 -20.21 30.61
C VAL A 14 -41.52 -20.69 29.22
N ASN A 15 -42.69 -21.33 29.08
CA ASN A 15 -43.35 -21.62 27.81
C ASN A 15 -44.48 -20.64 27.49
N ILE A 16 -44.31 -19.35 27.82
CA ILE A 16 -44.99 -18.32 27.06
C ILE A 16 -44.28 -18.32 25.70
N GLN A 17 -44.81 -19.11 24.75
CA GLN A 17 -44.66 -18.79 23.34
C GLN A 17 -44.98 -17.30 23.26
N ALA A 18 -43.99 -16.48 22.93
CA ALA A 18 -44.21 -15.09 22.58
C ALA A 18 -45.36 -15.13 21.59
N GLY A 19 -46.54 -14.67 22.03
CA GLY A 19 -47.74 -14.73 21.22
C GLY A 19 -47.38 -14.10 19.90
N ASP A 20 -47.49 -14.88 18.83
CA ASP A 20 -47.25 -14.37 17.50
C ASP A 20 -48.19 -13.15 17.38
N GLY A 21 -47.60 -11.96 17.35
CA GLY A 21 -48.30 -10.68 17.29
C GLY A 21 -48.15 -10.10 15.89
N GLN A 22 -49.09 -9.25 15.48
CA GLN A 22 -49.04 -8.60 14.18
C GLN A 22 -47.69 -7.89 13.98
N SER A 23 -46.98 -8.20 12.90
CA SER A 23 -45.64 -7.65 12.66
C SER A 23 -45.34 -7.48 11.17
N VAL A 24 -44.33 -6.67 10.88
CA VAL A 24 -43.85 -6.44 9.51
C VAL A 24 -42.57 -7.24 9.33
N GLN A 25 -42.61 -8.23 8.46
CA GLN A 25 -41.47 -9.08 8.14
C GLN A 25 -40.61 -8.44 7.05
N MET A 26 -39.35 -8.18 7.39
CA MET A 26 -38.33 -7.64 6.50
C MET A 26 -36.99 -8.32 6.73
N ASP A 27 -36.10 -8.23 5.74
CA ASP A 27 -34.68 -8.53 5.94
C ASP A 27 -34.02 -7.43 6.77
N SER A 28 -33.11 -7.77 7.68
CA SER A 28 -32.39 -6.76 8.48
C SER A 28 -31.30 -6.04 7.68
N ILE A 29 -30.67 -6.74 6.75
CA ILE A 29 -29.59 -6.23 5.90
C ILE A 29 -29.80 -6.72 4.47
N LYS A 30 -29.67 -5.78 3.52
CA LYS A 30 -29.58 -6.07 2.09
C LYS A 30 -28.38 -5.39 1.50
N SER A 31 -27.87 -5.98 0.42
CA SER A 31 -26.79 -5.38 -0.32
C SER A 31 -26.93 -5.62 -1.81
N GLY A 32 -26.36 -4.72 -2.58
CA GLY A 32 -26.35 -4.81 -4.04
C GLY A 32 -25.21 -4.01 -4.64
N PHE A 33 -24.92 -4.27 -5.90
CA PHE A 33 -23.93 -3.52 -6.66
C PHE A 33 -24.55 -2.31 -7.34
N VAL A 34 -23.77 -1.25 -7.54
CA VAL A 34 -24.18 -0.12 -8.39
C VAL A 34 -24.63 -0.65 -9.75
N GLY A 35 -25.78 -0.17 -10.25
CA GLY A 35 -26.37 -0.61 -11.52
C GLY A 35 -27.20 -1.90 -11.45
N SER A 36 -27.14 -2.64 -10.34
CA SER A 36 -27.89 -3.89 -10.18
C SER A 36 -29.33 -3.67 -9.69
N GLN A 37 -30.15 -4.70 -9.85
CA GLN A 37 -31.51 -4.75 -9.33
C GLN A 37 -31.51 -5.37 -7.92
N VAL A 38 -32.21 -4.76 -6.96
CA VAL A 38 -32.30 -5.24 -5.57
C VAL A 38 -33.76 -5.24 -5.10
N GLU A 39 -34.13 -6.31 -4.42
CA GLU A 39 -35.44 -6.49 -3.79
C GLU A 39 -35.37 -6.18 -2.29
N LEU A 40 -36.25 -5.29 -1.83
CA LEU A 40 -36.47 -5.01 -0.41
C LEU A 40 -37.82 -5.60 0.00
N ARG A 41 -37.76 -6.77 0.64
CA ARG A 41 -38.93 -7.54 1.06
C ARG A 41 -39.66 -6.82 2.19
N CYS A 42 -40.98 -6.72 2.07
CA CYS A 42 -41.84 -6.21 3.13
C CYS A 42 -43.23 -6.84 3.11
N ILE A 43 -43.51 -7.66 4.13
CA ILE A 43 -44.73 -8.47 4.22
C ILE A 43 -45.38 -8.26 5.58
N PHE A 44 -46.69 -8.02 5.60
CA PHE A 44 -47.46 -7.97 6.84
C PHE A 44 -47.85 -9.39 7.26
N VAL A 45 -47.38 -9.82 8.43
CA VAL A 45 -47.67 -11.15 8.96
C VAL A 45 -48.58 -11.06 10.16
N ASN A 46 -49.40 -12.11 10.29
CA ASN A 46 -50.26 -12.36 11.44
C ASN A 46 -51.36 -11.30 11.66
N SER A 47 -52.41 -11.42 10.86
CA SER A 47 -53.60 -10.57 10.92
C SER A 47 -54.67 -11.15 11.83
N ASN A 48 -54.34 -11.74 12.99
CA ASN A 48 -55.34 -12.24 13.93
C ASN A 48 -55.39 -11.35 15.18
N PRO A 49 -56.52 -10.64 15.46
CA PRO A 49 -57.75 -10.55 14.66
C PRO A 49 -57.54 -9.79 13.33
N PRO A 50 -58.39 -10.02 12.31
CA PRO A 50 -58.24 -9.41 10.98
C PRO A 50 -58.26 -7.89 11.07
N VAL A 51 -57.21 -7.28 10.54
CA VAL A 51 -57.05 -5.82 10.45
C VAL A 51 -57.17 -5.38 9.01
N LYS A 52 -57.73 -4.18 8.81
CA LYS A 52 -57.76 -3.55 7.49
C LYS A 52 -56.51 -2.71 7.32
N ILE A 53 -55.72 -3.01 6.29
CA ILE A 53 -54.57 -2.19 5.90
C ILE A 53 -55.11 -0.96 5.18
N SER A 54 -54.85 0.23 5.73
CA SER A 54 -55.30 1.50 5.18
C SER A 54 -54.31 2.05 4.15
N GLN A 55 -53.02 1.93 4.43
CA GLN A 55 -51.94 2.41 3.57
C GLN A 55 -50.61 1.76 3.96
N VAL A 56 -49.74 1.54 2.98
CA VAL A 56 -48.34 1.17 3.19
C VAL A 56 -47.42 2.26 2.66
N THR A 57 -46.45 2.65 3.48
CA THR A 57 -45.51 3.72 3.19
C THR A 57 -44.08 3.19 3.28
N TRP A 58 -43.33 3.30 2.19
CA TRP A 58 -41.89 3.13 2.18
C TRP A 58 -41.19 4.47 2.41
N GLN A 59 -40.23 4.49 3.33
CA GLN A 59 -39.48 5.67 3.69
C GLN A 59 -37.98 5.37 3.68
N LYS A 60 -37.19 6.31 3.21
CA LYS A 60 -35.73 6.31 3.33
C LYS A 60 -35.35 7.11 4.57
N PHE A 61 -34.60 6.49 5.47
CA PHE A 61 -34.07 7.11 6.67
C PHE A 61 -32.58 7.35 6.51
N LEU A 62 -32.19 8.63 6.46
CA LEU A 62 -30.80 9.05 6.31
C LEU A 62 -30.55 10.27 7.20
N ASN A 63 -29.50 10.21 8.02
CA ASN A 63 -29.06 11.30 8.90
C ASN A 63 -30.19 11.91 9.76
N GLY A 64 -31.08 11.08 10.31
CA GLY A 64 -32.19 11.53 11.15
C GLY A 64 -33.43 12.03 10.39
N THR A 65 -33.37 12.10 9.06
CA THR A 65 -34.49 12.54 8.22
C THR A 65 -35.20 11.36 7.55
N LYS A 66 -36.55 11.37 7.56
CA LYS A 66 -37.39 10.40 6.84
C LYS A 66 -37.88 11.04 5.52
N GLN A 67 -37.55 10.43 4.39
CA GLN A 67 -38.02 10.82 3.06
C GLN A 67 -38.94 9.72 2.52
N ASN A 68 -40.17 10.07 2.12
CA ASN A 68 -41.09 9.09 1.52
C ASN A 68 -40.56 8.64 0.14
N VAL A 69 -40.58 7.34 -0.10
CA VAL A 69 -40.09 6.69 -1.33
C VAL A 69 -41.26 6.25 -2.20
N ALA A 70 -42.17 5.44 -1.64
CA ALA A 70 -43.31 4.88 -2.34
C ALA A 70 -44.48 4.67 -1.38
N ILE A 71 -45.70 4.81 -1.87
CA ILE A 71 -46.94 4.71 -1.10
C ILE A 71 -47.90 3.81 -1.87
N ALA A 72 -48.53 2.87 -1.18
CA ALA A 72 -49.58 2.02 -1.72
C ALA A 72 -50.86 2.17 -0.87
N ASN A 73 -51.97 2.49 -1.51
CA ASN A 73 -53.27 2.68 -0.87
C ASN A 73 -54.33 1.83 -1.61
N PRO A 74 -55.19 1.06 -0.89
CA PRO A 74 -56.20 0.21 -1.52
C PRO A 74 -57.21 0.94 -2.41
N SER A 75 -57.44 2.22 -2.13
CA SER A 75 -58.46 3.06 -2.77
C SER A 75 -57.87 3.98 -3.83
N LEU A 76 -56.64 4.47 -3.61
CA LEU A 76 -55.99 5.46 -4.46
C LEU A 76 -54.90 4.87 -5.37
N GLY A 77 -54.57 3.58 -5.20
CA GLY A 77 -53.52 2.91 -5.96
C GLY A 77 -52.12 3.21 -5.41
N VAL A 78 -51.14 3.26 -6.32
CA VAL A 78 -49.72 3.33 -5.99
C VAL A 78 -49.12 4.66 -6.45
N SER A 79 -48.25 5.23 -5.61
CA SER A 79 -47.46 6.42 -5.92
C SER A 79 -45.99 6.23 -5.56
N VAL A 80 -45.07 6.53 -6.48
CA VAL A 80 -43.63 6.53 -6.23
C VAL A 80 -43.11 7.95 -6.40
N LEU A 81 -42.43 8.46 -5.37
CA LEU A 81 -42.02 9.87 -5.29
C LEU A 81 -40.63 10.08 -5.93
N PRO A 82 -40.34 11.26 -6.50
CA PRO A 82 -38.98 11.62 -6.92
C PRO A 82 -37.99 11.60 -5.74
N PRO A 83 -36.72 11.17 -5.93
CA PRO A 83 -36.06 10.77 -7.18
C PRO A 83 -36.19 9.26 -7.52
N PHE A 84 -37.17 8.55 -6.96
CA PHE A 84 -37.34 7.10 -7.08
C PHE A 84 -38.32 6.66 -8.17
N LYS A 85 -39.12 7.59 -8.72
CA LYS A 85 -40.23 7.35 -9.65
C LYS A 85 -39.94 6.36 -10.80
N GLU A 86 -38.74 6.43 -11.38
CA GLU A 86 -38.35 5.58 -12.53
C GLU A 86 -37.56 4.33 -12.13
N ARG A 87 -37.14 4.23 -10.86
CA ARG A 87 -36.17 3.23 -10.40
C ARG A 87 -36.74 2.26 -9.38
N VAL A 88 -37.81 2.65 -8.70
CA VAL A 88 -38.47 1.83 -7.67
C VAL A 88 -39.84 1.43 -8.16
N THR A 89 -40.13 0.15 -8.06
CA THR A 89 -41.46 -0.39 -8.40
C THR A 89 -41.88 -1.46 -7.41
N PHE A 90 -43.18 -1.62 -7.18
CA PHE A 90 -43.70 -2.74 -6.38
C PHE A 90 -43.57 -4.03 -7.17
N LYS A 91 -43.00 -5.07 -6.56
CA LYS A 91 -42.76 -6.36 -7.21
C LYS A 91 -44.07 -7.01 -7.64
N GLN A 92 -45.06 -7.05 -6.75
CA GLN A 92 -46.31 -7.72 -7.02
C GLN A 92 -47.20 -6.87 -7.93
N ALA A 93 -47.58 -7.42 -9.09
CA ALA A 93 -48.52 -6.78 -10.01
C ALA A 93 -49.90 -6.55 -9.38
N ALA A 94 -50.28 -7.38 -8.41
CA ALA A 94 -51.50 -7.23 -7.63
C ALA A 94 -51.58 -5.89 -6.89
N VAL A 95 -50.45 -5.37 -6.42
CA VAL A 95 -50.37 -4.06 -5.77
C VAL A 95 -50.61 -2.91 -6.77
N ARG A 96 -50.48 -3.17 -8.07
CA ARG A 96 -50.72 -2.21 -9.15
C ARG A 96 -52.13 -2.28 -9.73
N HIS A 97 -52.98 -3.19 -9.25
CA HIS A 97 -54.38 -3.32 -9.70
C HIS A 97 -55.32 -2.34 -8.97
N ARG A 98 -56.55 -2.21 -9.49
CA ARG A 98 -57.57 -1.25 -9.02
C ARG A 98 -58.00 -1.47 -7.56
N THR A 99 -57.77 -2.66 -7.02
CA THR A 99 -57.93 -3.03 -5.60
C THR A 99 -56.69 -3.83 -5.17
N PRO A 100 -55.62 -3.18 -4.71
CA PRO A 100 -54.38 -3.87 -4.42
C PRO A 100 -54.45 -4.67 -3.13
N SER A 101 -54.04 -5.94 -3.20
CA SER A 101 -53.70 -6.70 -1.98
C SER A 101 -52.40 -6.13 -1.43
N LEU A 102 -52.47 -5.62 -0.20
CA LEU A 102 -51.32 -5.02 0.47
C LEU A 102 -50.61 -5.99 1.42
N GLU A 103 -50.87 -7.29 1.36
CA GLU A 103 -50.17 -8.26 2.22
C GLU A 103 -48.67 -8.33 1.93
N ASP A 104 -48.30 -8.21 0.65
CA ASP A 104 -46.91 -8.14 0.18
C ASP A 104 -46.69 -6.86 -0.63
N THR A 105 -46.00 -5.91 -0.01
CA THR A 105 -45.63 -4.61 -0.61
C THR A 105 -44.14 -4.51 -0.85
N THR A 106 -43.52 -5.63 -1.20
CA THR A 106 -42.10 -5.71 -1.56
C THR A 106 -41.80 -4.78 -2.75
N ILE A 107 -40.74 -3.98 -2.61
CA ILE A 107 -40.27 -3.07 -3.67
C ILE A 107 -38.98 -3.57 -4.31
N MET A 108 -38.77 -3.11 -5.54
CA MET A 108 -37.65 -3.49 -6.37
C MET A 108 -36.98 -2.23 -6.93
N PHE A 109 -35.70 -2.08 -6.61
CA PHE A 109 -34.81 -1.09 -7.23
C PHE A 109 -34.28 -1.68 -8.53
N SER A 110 -34.43 -1.00 -9.67
CA SER A 110 -33.94 -1.46 -10.99
C SER A 110 -32.49 -1.04 -11.29
N ASN A 111 -32.09 0.14 -10.81
CA ASN A 111 -30.75 0.68 -11.02
C ASN A 111 -30.26 1.35 -9.73
N LEU A 112 -29.50 0.58 -8.95
CA LEU A 112 -28.98 0.99 -7.64
C LEU A 112 -27.85 2.03 -7.79
N ARG A 113 -27.91 3.10 -7.00
CA ARG A 113 -26.89 4.16 -6.96
C ARG A 113 -26.21 4.20 -5.60
N LEU A 114 -24.99 4.73 -5.53
CA LEU A 114 -24.27 4.91 -4.26
C LEU A 114 -25.08 5.74 -3.25
N SER A 115 -25.79 6.76 -3.72
CA SER A 115 -26.66 7.62 -2.91
C SER A 115 -27.88 6.90 -2.34
N ASP A 116 -28.23 5.70 -2.83
CA ASP A 116 -29.36 4.93 -2.32
C ASP A 116 -29.02 4.18 -1.03
N GLU A 117 -27.75 4.13 -0.62
CA GLU A 117 -27.33 3.57 0.65
C GLU A 117 -27.96 4.34 1.82
N ALA A 118 -28.80 3.65 2.58
CA ALA A 118 -29.56 4.16 3.71
C ALA A 118 -30.28 3.02 4.43
N ALA A 119 -30.93 3.34 5.53
CA ALA A 119 -31.92 2.48 6.11
C ALA A 119 -33.29 2.76 5.46
N TYR A 120 -34.02 1.72 5.07
CA TYR A 120 -35.36 1.85 4.48
C TYR A 120 -36.39 1.27 5.44
N ILE A 121 -37.41 2.06 5.73
CA ILE A 121 -38.50 1.72 6.63
C ILE A 121 -39.73 1.40 5.80
N CYS A 122 -40.39 0.30 6.13
CA CYS A 122 -41.69 -0.06 5.56
C CYS A 122 -42.73 0.01 6.68
N GLU A 123 -43.65 0.96 6.57
CA GLU A 123 -44.70 1.23 7.55
C GLU A 123 -46.07 0.81 7.01
N TYR A 124 -46.72 -0.10 7.72
CA TYR A 124 -48.12 -0.47 7.54
C TYR A 124 -49.00 0.32 8.50
N THR A 125 -49.94 1.08 7.95
CA THR A 125 -51.00 1.73 8.74
C THR A 125 -52.24 0.85 8.72
N THR A 126 -52.69 0.39 9.89
CA THR A 126 -53.81 -0.55 10.01
C THR A 126 -54.87 -0.01 10.95
N PHE A 127 -56.13 -0.38 10.69
CA PHE A 127 -57.26 -0.07 11.57
C PHE A 127 -57.90 -1.36 12.07
N PRO A 128 -58.16 -1.50 13.39
CA PRO A 128 -57.94 -0.55 14.48
C PRO A 128 -56.56 -0.66 15.19
N ALA A 129 -55.65 -1.55 14.73
CA ALA A 129 -54.44 -1.91 15.49
C ALA A 129 -53.27 -0.89 15.42
N GLY A 130 -53.43 0.18 14.66
CA GLY A 130 -52.44 1.25 14.50
C GLY A 130 -51.32 0.92 13.52
N ASN A 131 -50.18 1.59 13.65
CA ASN A 131 -49.07 1.44 12.72
C ASN A 131 -48.13 0.32 13.16
N ARG A 132 -47.57 -0.39 12.19
CA ARG A 132 -46.46 -1.34 12.38
C ARG A 132 -45.40 -1.03 11.35
N GLU A 133 -44.15 -0.90 11.78
CA GLU A 133 -43.03 -0.66 10.88
C GLU A 133 -41.89 -1.63 11.16
N ASN A 134 -41.06 -1.86 10.15
CA ASN A 134 -39.77 -2.50 10.29
C ASN A 134 -38.79 -1.86 9.29
N MET A 135 -37.50 -2.17 9.42
CA MET A 135 -36.44 -1.49 8.70
C MET A 135 -35.41 -2.46 8.12
N VAL A 136 -34.90 -2.14 6.94
CA VAL A 136 -33.79 -2.84 6.26
C VAL A 136 -32.63 -1.89 6.00
N ASN A 137 -31.41 -2.29 6.35
CA ASN A 137 -30.20 -1.53 6.00
C ASN A 137 -29.71 -1.94 4.61
N LEU A 138 -29.70 -1.00 3.67
CA LEU A 138 -29.27 -1.23 2.29
C LEU A 138 -27.83 -0.74 2.09
N THR A 139 -26.87 -1.65 1.93
CA THR A 139 -25.47 -1.34 1.62
C THR A 139 -25.21 -1.45 0.12
N VAL A 140 -24.66 -0.39 -0.47
CA VAL A 140 -24.35 -0.35 -1.91
C VAL A 140 -22.86 -0.57 -2.14
N PHE A 141 -22.53 -1.55 -2.98
CA PHE A 141 -21.17 -1.92 -3.35
C PHE A 141 -20.80 -1.41 -4.74
N ALA A 142 -19.53 -1.06 -4.93
CA ALA A 142 -18.97 -0.67 -6.21
C ALA A 142 -17.77 -1.56 -6.54
N ARG A 143 -17.82 -2.20 -7.72
CA ARG A 143 -16.69 -2.99 -8.23
C ARG A 143 -15.56 -2.04 -8.65
N PRO A 144 -14.32 -2.27 -8.21
CA PRO A 144 -13.22 -1.40 -8.59
C PRO A 144 -12.82 -1.61 -10.05
N LEU A 145 -12.36 -0.55 -10.70
CA LEU A 145 -11.69 -0.62 -11.99
C LEU A 145 -10.19 -0.85 -11.77
N THR A 146 -9.71 -2.03 -12.17
CA THR A 146 -8.31 -2.41 -12.01
C THR A 146 -7.51 -2.15 -13.28
N ARG A 147 -6.32 -1.55 -13.16
CA ARG A 147 -5.37 -1.40 -14.27
C ARG A 147 -3.94 -1.53 -13.79
N MET A 148 -3.11 -2.20 -14.60
CA MET A 148 -1.67 -2.31 -14.41
C MET A 148 -0.95 -1.52 -15.49
N THR A 149 0.01 -0.67 -15.11
CA THR A 149 0.75 0.18 -16.04
C THR A 149 2.25 0.17 -15.72
N LEU A 150 3.08 -0.03 -16.74
CA LEU A 150 4.53 0.17 -16.63
C LEU A 150 4.85 1.67 -16.61
N THR A 151 5.86 2.07 -15.83
CA THR A 151 6.32 3.47 -15.81
C THR A 151 6.89 3.89 -17.15
N THR A 152 7.67 3.01 -17.77
CA THR A 152 8.27 3.17 -19.09
C THR A 152 8.23 1.83 -19.84
N PRO A 153 8.20 1.82 -21.18
CA PRO A 153 8.20 0.57 -21.96
C PRO A 153 9.53 -0.18 -21.85
N THR A 154 10.64 0.55 -21.69
CA THR A 154 11.99 0.01 -21.48
C THR A 154 12.61 0.66 -20.25
N ILE A 155 13.30 -0.14 -19.44
CA ILE A 155 13.97 0.29 -18.21
C ILE A 155 15.47 0.16 -18.42
N VAL A 156 16.27 1.17 -18.05
CA VAL A 156 17.74 1.11 -18.19
C VAL A 156 18.37 0.86 -16.82
N ALA A 157 19.13 -0.22 -16.70
CA ALA A 157 19.97 -0.51 -15.54
C ALA A 157 21.20 0.39 -15.58
N ARG A 158 21.18 1.44 -14.76
CA ARG A 158 22.30 2.39 -14.65
C ARG A 158 23.38 1.82 -13.73
N PRO A 159 24.65 2.26 -13.89
CA PRO A 159 25.74 1.90 -12.96
C PRO A 159 25.43 2.30 -11.51
N GLN A 160 24.74 3.44 -11.35
CA GLN A 160 24.24 3.89 -10.06
C GLN A 160 23.02 3.05 -9.66
N LYS A 161 23.14 2.32 -8.55
CA LYS A 161 22.10 1.43 -7.98
C LYS A 161 20.94 2.23 -7.37
N ARG A 162 20.21 2.97 -8.21
CA ARG A 162 19.06 3.78 -7.79
C ARG A 162 17.77 2.99 -7.91
N LYS A 163 16.98 3.00 -6.84
CA LYS A 163 15.61 2.48 -6.84
C LYS A 163 14.72 3.31 -7.77
N MET A 164 13.90 2.65 -8.58
CA MET A 164 12.88 3.31 -9.40
C MET A 164 11.58 2.52 -9.41
N THR A 165 10.47 3.22 -9.62
CA THR A 165 9.17 2.59 -9.85
C THR A 165 9.16 1.98 -11.24
N VAL A 166 8.93 0.67 -11.34
CA VAL A 166 8.86 -0.05 -12.62
C VAL A 166 7.44 -0.27 -13.11
N ALA A 167 6.49 -0.41 -12.16
CA ALA A 167 5.09 -0.56 -12.49
C ALA A 167 4.19 0.01 -11.38
N THR A 168 2.98 0.36 -11.79
CA THR A 168 1.93 0.87 -10.93
C THR A 168 0.68 0.03 -11.16
N CYS A 169 0.11 -0.48 -10.08
CA CYS A 169 -1.20 -1.11 -10.08
C CYS A 169 -2.22 -0.17 -9.43
N LEU A 170 -3.33 0.06 -10.11
CA LEU A 170 -4.41 0.91 -9.63
C LEU A 170 -5.70 0.09 -9.52
N SER A 171 -6.37 0.21 -8.39
CA SER A 171 -7.73 -0.27 -8.16
C SER A 171 -8.60 0.93 -7.80
N ALA A 172 -9.34 1.44 -8.77
CA ALA A 172 -10.06 2.70 -8.65
C ALA A 172 -11.55 2.50 -8.29
N ASN A 173 -12.10 3.41 -7.48
CA ASN A 173 -13.53 3.52 -7.19
C ASN A 173 -14.18 2.26 -6.59
N GLY A 174 -13.44 1.49 -5.78
CA GLY A 174 -13.97 0.31 -5.09
C GLY A 174 -14.76 0.67 -3.83
N LYS A 175 -15.86 -0.02 -3.58
CA LYS A 175 -16.59 0.03 -2.30
C LYS A 175 -17.08 -1.36 -1.91
N PRO A 176 -16.57 -1.98 -0.82
CA PRO A 176 -15.47 -1.50 0.04
C PRO A 176 -14.12 -1.46 -0.69
N GLN A 177 -13.06 -0.96 -0.05
CA GLN A 177 -11.73 -0.94 -0.67
C GLN A 177 -11.24 -2.36 -1.00
N SER A 178 -10.53 -2.49 -2.11
CA SER A 178 -9.85 -3.72 -2.51
C SER A 178 -8.44 -3.79 -1.95
N VAL A 179 -7.91 -5.00 -1.80
CA VAL A 179 -6.52 -5.21 -1.36
C VAL A 179 -5.63 -5.52 -2.55
N ILE A 180 -4.53 -4.78 -2.71
CA ILE A 180 -3.52 -5.03 -3.74
C ILE A 180 -2.38 -5.87 -3.14
N LYS A 181 -1.95 -6.91 -3.86
CA LYS A 181 -0.74 -7.70 -3.56
C LYS A 181 0.09 -7.88 -4.83
N TRP A 182 1.40 -7.98 -4.65
CA TRP A 182 2.33 -8.25 -5.74
C TRP A 182 2.83 -9.69 -5.65
N ASP A 183 2.79 -10.40 -6.78
CA ASP A 183 3.34 -11.74 -6.93
C ASP A 183 4.48 -11.70 -7.95
N THR A 184 5.71 -11.86 -7.45
CA THR A 184 6.94 -11.80 -8.24
C THR A 184 8.12 -12.42 -7.51
N ARG A 185 9.15 -12.81 -8.26
CA ARG A 185 10.45 -13.26 -7.74
C ARG A 185 11.44 -12.11 -7.53
N LEU A 186 11.07 -10.90 -7.95
CA LEU A 186 11.90 -9.72 -7.84
C LEU A 186 12.08 -9.30 -6.37
N LYS A 187 13.30 -8.88 -6.02
CA LYS A 187 13.62 -8.29 -4.72
C LYS A 187 13.34 -6.79 -4.76
N GLY A 188 12.06 -6.43 -4.79
CA GLY A 188 11.57 -5.05 -4.78
C GLY A 188 10.74 -4.72 -3.55
N GLU A 189 10.32 -3.46 -3.48
CA GLU A 189 9.45 -2.93 -2.44
C GLU A 189 8.16 -2.41 -3.07
N ALA A 190 7.03 -2.71 -2.45
CA ALA A 190 5.73 -2.19 -2.87
C ALA A 190 5.31 -1.03 -1.95
N THR A 191 4.89 0.07 -2.53
CA THR A 191 4.25 1.16 -1.79
C THR A 191 2.74 1.11 -1.98
N PHE A 192 1.97 1.64 -1.02
CA PHE A 192 0.52 1.65 -1.06
C PHE A 192 0.02 3.05 -0.71
N GLN A 193 -0.94 3.53 -1.48
CA GLN A 193 -1.61 4.81 -1.26
C GLN A 193 -3.11 4.59 -1.42
N GLU A 194 -3.86 4.95 -0.39
CA GLU A 194 -5.32 4.94 -0.42
C GLU A 194 -5.83 6.37 -0.56
N THR A 195 -6.88 6.55 -1.37
CA THR A 195 -7.53 7.83 -1.58
C THR A 195 -9.02 7.63 -1.47
N GLN A 196 -9.63 8.33 -0.51
CA GLN A 196 -11.07 8.31 -0.32
C GLN A 196 -11.71 9.35 -1.24
N ASN A 197 -12.63 8.90 -2.08
CA ASN A 197 -13.33 9.77 -3.03
C ASN A 197 -14.57 10.39 -2.37
N ALA A 198 -14.99 11.56 -2.86
CA ALA A 198 -16.15 12.28 -2.34
C ALA A 198 -17.48 11.48 -2.40
N ASN A 199 -17.59 10.52 -3.33
CA ASN A 199 -18.74 9.64 -3.48
C ASN A 199 -18.74 8.42 -2.52
N GLY A 200 -17.82 8.37 -1.56
CA GLY A 200 -17.68 7.27 -0.58
C GLY A 200 -16.98 6.02 -1.10
N THR A 201 -16.50 6.02 -2.35
CA THR A 201 -15.63 4.95 -2.87
C THR A 201 -14.16 5.19 -2.50
N VAL A 202 -13.34 4.14 -2.58
CA VAL A 202 -11.91 4.20 -2.28
C VAL A 202 -11.11 3.76 -3.49
N THR A 203 -10.08 4.52 -3.82
CA THR A 203 -9.10 4.20 -4.84
C THR A 203 -7.79 3.81 -4.16
N VAL A 204 -7.27 2.62 -4.47
CA VAL A 204 -6.00 2.11 -3.94
C VAL A 204 -4.99 2.07 -5.08
N ARG A 205 -3.83 2.69 -4.87
CA ARG A 205 -2.70 2.70 -5.80
C ARG A 205 -1.51 2.03 -5.15
N SER A 206 -0.83 1.16 -5.89
CA SER A 206 0.43 0.56 -5.44
C SER A 206 1.51 0.70 -6.51
N ASN A 207 2.68 1.17 -6.11
CA ASN A 207 3.84 1.27 -6.98
C ASN A 207 4.87 0.21 -6.58
N TYR A 208 5.39 -0.52 -7.56
CA TYR A 208 6.45 -1.51 -7.36
C TYR A 208 7.80 -0.89 -7.69
N VAL A 209 8.68 -0.85 -6.70
CA VAL A 209 9.98 -0.17 -6.74
C VAL A 209 11.09 -1.21 -6.68
N VAL A 210 12.03 -1.15 -7.62
CA VAL A 210 13.17 -2.06 -7.68
C VAL A 210 14.40 -1.31 -8.17
N VAL A 211 15.59 -1.83 -7.85
CA VAL A 211 16.83 -1.40 -8.49
C VAL A 211 16.99 -2.24 -9.76
N PRO A 212 16.90 -1.66 -10.97
CA PRO A 212 17.01 -2.43 -12.19
C PRO A 212 18.40 -3.05 -12.34
N SER A 213 18.44 -4.32 -12.71
CA SER A 213 19.66 -5.07 -12.97
C SER A 213 19.44 -6.11 -14.08
N ARG A 214 20.52 -6.75 -14.54
CA ARG A 214 20.44 -7.89 -15.48
C ARG A 214 19.48 -8.98 -14.99
N GLU A 215 19.53 -9.32 -13.70
CA GLU A 215 18.65 -10.34 -13.09
C GLU A 215 17.16 -9.97 -13.12
N THR A 216 16.84 -8.68 -13.25
CA THR A 216 15.46 -8.19 -13.34
C THR A 216 14.90 -8.24 -14.77
N HIS A 217 15.76 -8.42 -15.78
CA HIS A 217 15.34 -8.57 -17.17
C HIS A 217 14.51 -9.85 -17.37
N LYS A 218 13.44 -9.77 -18.17
CA LYS A 218 12.50 -10.88 -18.46
C LYS A 218 11.78 -11.45 -17.23
N GLN A 219 11.87 -10.79 -16.07
CA GLN A 219 11.13 -11.22 -14.90
C GLN A 219 9.68 -10.80 -14.97
N LYS A 220 8.79 -11.71 -14.55
CA LYS A 220 7.35 -11.49 -14.49
C LYS A 220 6.97 -10.77 -13.20
N LEU A 221 6.19 -9.71 -13.34
CA LEU A 221 5.61 -8.95 -12.24
C LEU A 221 4.08 -9.01 -12.35
N THR A 222 3.42 -9.56 -11.33
CA THR A 222 1.97 -9.74 -11.32
C THR A 222 1.35 -8.90 -10.22
N CYS A 223 0.39 -8.04 -10.57
CA CYS A 223 -0.49 -7.39 -9.61
C CYS A 223 -1.72 -8.26 -9.37
N ILE A 224 -2.07 -8.47 -8.10
CA ILE A 224 -3.24 -9.22 -7.65
C ILE A 224 -4.12 -8.28 -6.85
N VAL A 225 -5.28 -7.93 -7.40
CA VAL A 225 -6.31 -7.15 -6.71
C VAL A 225 -7.38 -8.10 -6.18
N THR A 226 -7.61 -8.06 -4.87
CA THR A 226 -8.64 -8.88 -4.21
C THR A 226 -9.80 -8.01 -3.75
N TYR A 227 -11.01 -8.30 -4.22
CA TYR A 227 -12.23 -7.57 -3.87
C TYR A 227 -13.34 -8.56 -3.51
N ARG A 228 -13.80 -8.56 -2.25
CA ARG A 228 -14.91 -9.41 -1.75
C ARG A 228 -14.85 -10.88 -2.21
N ASN A 229 -13.65 -11.47 -2.18
CA ASN A 229 -13.30 -12.84 -2.60
C ASN A 229 -13.00 -13.06 -4.09
N GLU A 230 -13.28 -12.09 -4.95
CA GLU A 230 -12.84 -12.12 -6.33
C GLU A 230 -11.37 -11.68 -6.42
N ARG A 231 -10.58 -12.41 -7.21
CA ARG A 231 -9.18 -12.11 -7.47
C ARG A 231 -9.02 -11.72 -8.93
N ILE A 232 -8.56 -10.51 -9.16
CA ILE A 232 -8.27 -9.96 -10.49
C ILE A 232 -6.76 -9.84 -10.60
N THR A 233 -6.18 -10.49 -11.60
CA THR A 233 -4.72 -10.54 -11.78
C THR A 233 -4.34 -9.96 -13.12
N ASP A 234 -3.29 -9.14 -13.12
CA ASP A 234 -2.69 -8.59 -14.33
C ASP A 234 -1.17 -8.70 -14.23
N SER A 235 -0.50 -9.03 -15.33
CA SER A 235 0.91 -9.38 -15.35
C SER A 235 1.66 -8.67 -16.47
N VAL A 236 2.87 -8.22 -16.17
CA VAL A 236 3.80 -7.66 -17.14
C VAL A 236 5.17 -8.34 -17.04
N VAL A 237 5.92 -8.37 -18.14
CA VAL A 237 7.31 -8.84 -18.16
C VAL A 237 8.22 -7.65 -18.32
N LEU A 238 9.20 -7.49 -17.43
CA LEU A 238 10.09 -6.34 -17.45
C LEU A 238 11.11 -6.44 -18.59
N ASN A 239 11.20 -5.39 -19.41
CA ASN A 239 12.27 -5.23 -20.39
C ASN A 239 13.34 -4.28 -19.84
N VAL A 240 14.35 -4.86 -19.20
CA VAL A 240 15.48 -4.11 -18.63
C VAL A 240 16.68 -4.17 -19.57
N GLN A 241 17.17 -3.02 -20.02
CA GLN A 241 18.38 -2.85 -20.80
C GLN A 241 19.59 -2.64 -19.87
N TYR A 242 20.72 -3.26 -20.17
CA TYR A 242 21.94 -3.26 -19.38
C TYR A 242 23.17 -3.36 -20.29
N GLU A 243 24.32 -2.89 -19.80
CA GLU A 243 25.61 -3.02 -20.47
C GLU A 243 26.05 -4.49 -20.57
N PRO A 244 26.91 -4.87 -21.54
CA PRO A 244 27.27 -6.27 -21.76
C PRO A 244 28.05 -6.89 -20.59
N GLU A 245 27.76 -8.14 -20.25
CA GLU A 245 28.63 -8.95 -19.40
C GLU A 245 29.50 -9.84 -20.28
N VAL A 246 30.82 -9.64 -20.25
CA VAL A 246 31.77 -10.28 -21.17
C VAL A 246 32.44 -11.48 -20.48
N LYS A 247 32.43 -12.63 -21.15
CA LYS A 247 33.18 -13.83 -20.78
C LYS A 247 33.90 -14.36 -22.01
N ILE A 248 35.19 -14.62 -21.89
CA ILE A 248 35.96 -15.20 -22.99
C ILE A 248 36.08 -16.71 -22.78
N GLU A 249 35.60 -17.47 -23.74
CA GLU A 249 35.66 -18.94 -23.78
C GLU A 249 36.69 -19.40 -24.82
N GLY A 250 37.09 -20.67 -24.78
CA GLY A 250 38.00 -21.29 -25.76
C GLY A 250 39.41 -21.62 -25.24
N PHE A 251 39.85 -20.97 -24.16
CA PHE A 251 41.06 -21.38 -23.45
C PHE A 251 40.74 -22.46 -22.41
N ASP A 252 41.31 -23.65 -22.58
CA ASP A 252 41.06 -24.83 -21.73
C ASP A 252 42.17 -25.10 -20.71
N GLY A 253 43.15 -24.21 -20.59
CA GLY A 253 44.33 -24.41 -19.73
C GLY A 253 45.32 -25.45 -20.26
N ASN A 254 45.14 -25.92 -21.50
CA ASN A 254 45.96 -26.95 -22.13
C ASN A 254 46.38 -26.57 -23.55
N TRP A 255 46.77 -25.32 -23.78
CA TRP A 255 47.36 -24.92 -25.06
C TRP A 255 48.84 -25.30 -25.04
N TYR A 256 49.23 -26.25 -25.90
CA TYR A 256 50.59 -26.74 -26.01
C TYR A 256 51.18 -26.50 -27.40
N LEU A 257 52.51 -26.54 -27.51
CA LEU A 257 53.20 -26.34 -28.79
C LEU A 257 52.69 -27.28 -29.89
N ASN A 258 52.53 -26.75 -31.10
CA ASN A 258 52.03 -27.47 -32.27
C ASN A 258 50.56 -27.94 -32.20
N ARG A 259 49.81 -27.57 -31.16
CA ARG A 259 48.35 -27.70 -31.18
C ARG A 259 47.78 -26.85 -32.33
N GLN A 260 46.78 -27.36 -33.02
CA GLN A 260 46.11 -26.66 -34.13
C GLN A 260 44.65 -26.38 -33.76
N ASP A 261 44.00 -25.53 -34.55
CA ASP A 261 42.57 -25.22 -34.46
C ASP A 261 42.10 -24.67 -33.10
N VAL A 262 42.91 -23.82 -32.49
CA VAL A 262 42.53 -23.11 -31.26
C VAL A 262 41.87 -21.77 -31.57
N SER A 263 40.86 -21.41 -30.78
CA SER A 263 40.15 -20.13 -30.92
C SER A 263 39.66 -19.64 -29.57
N LEU A 264 39.52 -18.32 -29.44
CA LEU A 264 38.84 -17.68 -28.32
C LEU A 264 37.53 -17.08 -28.80
N THR A 265 36.47 -17.22 -28.03
CA THR A 265 35.16 -16.66 -28.35
C THR A 265 34.70 -15.74 -27.23
N CYS A 266 34.36 -14.52 -27.59
CA CYS A 266 33.82 -13.52 -26.67
C CYS A 266 32.31 -13.74 -26.53
N ASN A 267 31.92 -14.44 -25.47
CA ASN A 267 30.53 -14.66 -25.11
C ASN A 267 30.02 -13.47 -24.29
N THR A 268 28.88 -12.91 -24.68
CA THR A 268 28.36 -11.68 -24.06
C THR A 268 26.88 -11.76 -23.80
N ASP A 269 26.47 -11.49 -22.55
CA ASP A 269 25.06 -11.27 -22.22
C ASP A 269 24.77 -9.76 -22.14
N ALA A 270 23.92 -9.26 -23.04
CA ALA A 270 23.58 -7.85 -23.12
C ALA A 270 22.13 -7.67 -23.60
N ASN A 271 21.48 -6.60 -23.14
CA ASN A 271 20.23 -6.12 -23.71
C ASN A 271 20.27 -4.59 -23.84
N PRO A 272 20.16 -3.99 -25.05
CA PRO A 272 20.04 -4.64 -26.35
C PRO A 272 21.32 -5.43 -26.73
N PRO A 273 21.25 -6.27 -27.77
CA PRO A 273 22.40 -7.05 -28.24
C PRO A 273 23.63 -6.18 -28.55
N VAL A 274 24.82 -6.78 -28.41
CA VAL A 274 26.11 -6.15 -28.74
C VAL A 274 26.18 -5.85 -30.24
N THR A 275 26.67 -4.66 -30.59
CA THR A 275 26.81 -4.20 -31.99
C THR A 275 28.25 -4.23 -32.46
N VAL A 276 29.22 -4.10 -31.56
CA VAL A 276 30.66 -4.05 -31.89
C VAL A 276 31.47 -4.88 -30.92
N TYR A 277 32.34 -5.73 -31.46
CA TYR A 277 33.39 -6.44 -30.74
C TYR A 277 34.76 -5.93 -31.19
N GLN A 278 35.66 -5.66 -30.25
CA GLN A 278 37.06 -5.33 -30.54
C GLN A 278 37.99 -6.23 -29.73
N TRP A 279 38.93 -6.87 -30.42
CA TRP A 279 39.97 -7.68 -29.80
C TRP A 279 41.28 -6.93 -29.73
N LYS A 280 41.96 -7.02 -28.60
CA LYS A 280 43.27 -6.40 -28.36
C LYS A 280 44.13 -7.34 -27.53
N LEU A 281 45.44 -7.19 -27.65
CA LEU A 281 46.39 -7.83 -26.74
C LEU A 281 46.84 -6.78 -25.72
N LEU A 282 46.83 -7.11 -24.42
CA LEU A 282 47.09 -6.11 -23.36
C LEU A 282 48.47 -5.45 -23.50
N ASN A 283 49.48 -6.21 -23.94
CA ASN A 283 50.88 -5.79 -24.02
C ASN A 283 51.43 -5.71 -25.47
N GLY A 284 50.58 -5.44 -26.47
CA GLY A 284 51.06 -5.33 -27.85
C GLY A 284 49.96 -5.28 -28.90
N SER A 285 50.36 -5.50 -30.15
CA SER A 285 49.42 -5.76 -31.25
C SER A 285 49.10 -7.25 -31.35
N LEU A 286 47.92 -7.57 -31.88
CA LEU A 286 47.58 -8.96 -32.18
C LEU A 286 48.61 -9.58 -33.15
N PRO A 287 49.05 -10.84 -32.93
CA PRO A 287 49.95 -11.52 -33.85
C PRO A 287 49.34 -11.65 -35.26
N SER A 288 50.18 -11.64 -36.30
CA SER A 288 49.73 -11.75 -37.69
C SER A 288 49.08 -13.10 -38.04
N THR A 289 49.31 -14.12 -37.22
CA THR A 289 48.70 -15.45 -37.30
C THR A 289 47.26 -15.49 -36.79
N VAL A 290 46.73 -14.39 -36.27
CA VAL A 290 45.41 -14.33 -35.65
C VAL A 290 44.41 -13.62 -36.56
N GLU A 291 43.24 -14.21 -36.74
CA GLU A 291 42.13 -13.63 -37.50
C GLU A 291 40.93 -13.33 -36.58
N ILE A 292 40.40 -12.11 -36.65
CA ILE A 292 39.16 -11.74 -35.95
C ILE A 292 37.96 -12.05 -36.85
N ARG A 293 37.05 -12.89 -36.37
CA ARG A 293 35.79 -13.20 -37.03
C ARG A 293 34.63 -12.91 -36.07
N ASN A 294 33.98 -11.76 -36.25
CA ASN A 294 32.91 -11.26 -35.38
C ASN A 294 33.37 -11.20 -33.90
N ASN A 295 32.79 -12.05 -33.04
CA ASN A 295 33.12 -12.14 -31.62
C ASN A 295 34.24 -13.16 -31.34
N SER A 296 34.80 -13.82 -32.35
CA SER A 296 35.80 -14.88 -32.17
C SER A 296 37.17 -14.46 -32.69
N LEU A 297 38.21 -14.90 -32.00
CA LEU A 297 39.62 -14.72 -32.31
C LEU A 297 40.19 -16.09 -32.68
N ILE A 298 40.50 -16.30 -33.96
CA ILE A 298 40.90 -17.58 -34.53
C ILE A 298 42.42 -17.58 -34.73
N PHE A 299 43.11 -18.58 -34.20
CA PHE A 299 44.57 -18.70 -34.34
C PHE A 299 44.87 -19.62 -35.52
N LYS A 300 45.50 -19.08 -36.56
CA LYS A 300 45.87 -19.84 -37.76
C LYS A 300 47.21 -20.53 -37.55
N GLY A 301 47.22 -21.84 -37.70
CA GLY A 301 48.43 -22.66 -37.66
C GLY A 301 48.71 -23.27 -36.29
N ALA A 302 49.96 -23.70 -36.11
CA ALA A 302 50.45 -24.31 -34.88
C ALA A 302 50.61 -23.27 -33.76
N VAL A 303 50.22 -23.65 -32.54
CA VAL A 303 50.46 -22.84 -31.33
C VAL A 303 51.97 -22.71 -31.07
N THR A 304 52.43 -21.47 -30.87
CA THR A 304 53.83 -21.10 -30.55
C THR A 304 53.88 -20.25 -29.28
N TYR A 305 55.03 -20.15 -28.62
CA TYR A 305 55.20 -19.34 -27.41
C TYR A 305 54.85 -17.85 -27.59
N GLU A 306 54.91 -17.32 -28.81
CA GLU A 306 54.57 -15.92 -29.12
C GLU A 306 53.07 -15.61 -28.99
N LEU A 307 52.22 -16.64 -28.97
CA LEU A 307 50.78 -16.49 -28.76
C LEU A 307 50.40 -16.35 -27.28
N ALA A 308 51.35 -16.54 -26.35
CA ALA A 308 51.09 -16.39 -24.92
C ALA A 308 50.86 -14.92 -24.57
N GLY A 309 49.87 -14.66 -23.72
CA GLY A 309 49.55 -13.31 -23.27
C GLY A 309 48.11 -13.12 -22.82
N THR A 310 47.79 -11.90 -22.40
CA THR A 310 46.44 -11.52 -21.98
C THR A 310 45.66 -10.92 -23.13
N TYR A 311 44.64 -11.64 -23.60
CA TYR A 311 43.73 -11.20 -24.64
C TYR A 311 42.55 -10.45 -24.04
N VAL A 312 42.19 -9.34 -24.69
CA VAL A 312 41.13 -8.43 -24.26
C VAL A 312 40.03 -8.39 -25.32
N CYS A 313 38.78 -8.57 -24.90
CA CYS A 313 37.61 -8.35 -25.74
C CYS A 313 36.80 -7.17 -25.19
N ASP A 314 36.68 -6.09 -25.97
CA ASP A 314 35.79 -4.97 -25.69
C ASP A 314 34.47 -5.19 -26.44
N ALA A 315 33.37 -5.32 -25.70
CA ALA A 315 32.03 -5.48 -26.26
C ALA A 315 31.18 -4.24 -25.99
N THR A 316 30.56 -3.69 -27.03
CA THR A 316 29.76 -2.45 -26.95
C THR A 316 28.31 -2.70 -27.38
N ASN A 317 27.36 -2.28 -26.55
CA ASN A 317 25.94 -2.18 -26.92
C ASN A 317 25.43 -0.74 -26.81
N GLY A 318 24.14 -0.53 -27.09
CA GLY A 318 23.51 0.80 -27.01
C GLY A 318 23.45 1.44 -25.62
N ILE A 319 23.87 0.72 -24.56
CA ILE A 319 23.92 1.23 -23.18
C ILE A 319 25.34 1.58 -22.78
N GLY A 320 26.33 0.78 -23.19
CA GLY A 320 27.74 1.02 -22.87
C GLY A 320 28.68 -0.06 -23.34
N THR A 321 29.93 0.04 -22.87
CA THR A 321 31.04 -0.85 -23.23
C THR A 321 31.59 -1.55 -22.00
N ARG A 322 31.85 -2.85 -22.13
CA ARG A 322 32.46 -3.68 -21.09
C ARG A 322 33.57 -4.53 -21.67
N THR A 323 34.54 -4.86 -20.84
CA THR A 323 35.78 -5.52 -21.24
C THR A 323 35.90 -6.87 -20.55
N GLY A 324 36.30 -7.89 -21.31
CA GLY A 324 36.66 -9.21 -20.81
C GLY A 324 38.13 -9.49 -21.03
N LEU A 325 38.75 -10.23 -20.11
CA LEU A 325 40.18 -10.57 -20.14
C LEU A 325 40.34 -12.09 -20.02
N VAL A 326 41.26 -12.67 -20.78
CA VAL A 326 41.72 -14.04 -20.60
C VAL A 326 43.23 -14.10 -20.70
N GLU A 327 43.87 -14.78 -19.76
CA GLU A 327 45.30 -15.05 -19.79
C GLU A 327 45.54 -16.41 -20.44
N VAL A 328 46.23 -16.41 -21.58
CA VAL A 328 46.59 -17.61 -22.31
C VAL A 328 48.03 -17.95 -21.98
N ASN A 329 48.22 -19.09 -21.32
CA ASN A 329 49.53 -19.70 -21.14
C ASN A 329 49.73 -20.85 -22.13
N ILE A 330 51.00 -21.11 -22.47
CA ILE A 330 51.37 -22.13 -23.45
C ILE A 330 52.39 -23.07 -22.83
N THR A 331 52.10 -24.37 -22.86
CA THR A 331 52.98 -25.42 -22.33
C THR A 331 53.76 -26.11 -23.46
N GLU A 332 54.88 -26.73 -23.12
CA GLU A 332 55.67 -27.47 -24.10
C GLU A 332 54.97 -28.78 -24.52
N PHE A 333 54.30 -29.42 -23.56
CA PHE A 333 53.58 -30.69 -23.73
C PHE A 333 52.13 -30.56 -23.27
N PRO A 334 51.21 -31.40 -23.80
CA PRO A 334 49.85 -31.44 -23.31
C PRO A 334 49.82 -31.79 -21.82
N ASN A 335 49.11 -30.99 -21.05
CA ASN A 335 48.69 -31.31 -19.70
C ASN A 335 47.67 -32.44 -19.80
N ASN A 336 48.15 -33.69 -19.82
CA ASN A 336 47.31 -34.84 -19.63
C ASN A 336 47.02 -34.96 -18.13
N PRO A 337 45.79 -34.68 -17.65
CA PRO A 337 45.43 -35.14 -16.33
C PRO A 337 45.60 -36.68 -16.31
N PRO A 338 46.25 -37.26 -15.28
CA PRO A 338 46.48 -38.69 -15.24
C PRO A 338 45.16 -39.46 -15.39
N PRO A 339 45.09 -40.47 -16.27
CA PRO A 339 43.86 -41.22 -16.49
C PRO A 339 43.54 -42.04 -15.24
N GLY A 340 42.44 -41.72 -14.56
CA GLY A 340 41.91 -42.56 -13.49
C GLY A 340 42.13 -42.08 -12.05
N GLY A 341 42.41 -40.79 -11.83
CA GLY A 341 42.06 -40.19 -10.54
C GLY A 341 40.54 -40.07 -10.48
N ARG A 342 39.85 -41.01 -9.81
CA ARG A 342 38.51 -40.73 -9.27
C ARG A 342 38.54 -39.32 -8.69
N GLU A 343 37.59 -38.47 -9.08
CA GLU A 343 37.16 -37.39 -8.21
C GLU A 343 36.68 -38.06 -6.91
N ILE A 344 37.63 -38.29 -6.00
CA ILE A 344 37.31 -38.39 -4.59
C ILE A 344 36.82 -36.99 -4.28
N PRO A 345 35.56 -36.80 -3.84
CA PRO A 345 35.13 -35.52 -3.30
C PRO A 345 36.20 -35.14 -2.29
N GLN A 346 36.83 -33.99 -2.50
CA GLN A 346 37.80 -33.46 -1.58
C GLN A 346 37.04 -33.18 -0.28
N GLU A 347 36.89 -34.20 0.56
CA GLU A 347 36.60 -34.03 1.97
C GLU A 347 37.71 -33.15 2.45
N GLN A 348 37.31 -31.91 2.69
CA GLN A 348 38.09 -30.90 3.33
C GLN A 348 38.55 -31.50 4.66
N HIS A 349 39.77 -32.04 4.67
CA HIS A 349 40.47 -32.38 5.89
C HIS A 349 40.75 -31.06 6.61
N ASN A 350 39.71 -30.60 7.30
CA ASN A 350 39.80 -29.70 8.43
C ASN A 350 40.53 -30.46 9.54
N ALA A 351 41.85 -30.63 9.40
CA ALA A 351 42.75 -31.03 10.47
C ALA A 351 42.97 -29.87 11.47
N GLY A 352 41.86 -29.21 11.84
CA GLY A 352 41.75 -28.14 12.83
C GLY A 352 40.37 -28.07 13.49
N ALA A 353 39.45 -29.00 13.20
CA ALA A 353 38.06 -28.94 13.68
C ALA A 353 37.57 -30.21 14.40
N VAL A 354 38.46 -31.08 14.88
CA VAL A 354 38.08 -32.27 15.68
C VAL A 354 38.52 -32.19 17.14
N ILE A 355 39.28 -31.15 17.54
CA ILE A 355 39.61 -30.89 18.96
C ILE A 355 38.72 -29.78 19.58
N GLY A 356 37.98 -29.01 18.78
CA GLY A 356 37.07 -27.95 19.28
C GLY A 356 35.65 -28.40 19.64
N GLY A 357 35.16 -29.50 19.06
CA GLY A 357 33.75 -29.94 19.22
C GLY A 357 33.43 -30.53 20.59
N ALA A 358 34.37 -31.27 21.19
CA ALA A 358 34.18 -31.83 22.53
C ALA A 358 34.26 -30.75 23.62
N VAL A 359 35.18 -29.79 23.49
CA VAL A 359 35.35 -28.71 24.47
C VAL A 359 34.21 -27.69 24.37
N GLY A 360 33.79 -27.32 23.16
CA GLY A 360 32.66 -26.42 22.95
C GLY A 360 31.33 -26.99 23.45
N GLY A 361 31.10 -28.29 23.24
CA GLY A 361 29.91 -28.99 23.75
C GLY A 361 29.86 -29.04 25.27
N VAL A 362 30.99 -29.33 25.93
CA VAL A 362 31.07 -29.33 27.41
C VAL A 362 30.87 -27.93 27.98
N VAL A 363 31.43 -26.89 27.35
CA VAL A 363 31.25 -25.50 27.78
C VAL A 363 29.80 -25.03 27.60
N LEU A 364 29.15 -25.38 26.48
CA LEU A 364 27.74 -25.05 26.25
C LEU A 364 26.80 -25.80 27.22
N LEU A 365 27.08 -27.07 27.52
CA LEU A 365 26.31 -27.83 28.50
C LEU A 365 26.50 -27.28 29.93
N ALA A 366 27.71 -26.87 30.30
CA ALA A 366 27.98 -26.22 31.58
C ALA A 366 27.29 -24.84 31.69
N ALA A 367 27.30 -24.04 30.61
CA ALA A 367 26.60 -22.77 30.56
C ALA A 367 25.07 -22.95 30.65
N ALA A 368 24.51 -23.97 29.98
CA ALA A 368 23.08 -24.29 30.07
C ALA A 368 22.70 -24.78 31.47
N ALA A 369 23.52 -25.64 32.09
CA ALA A 369 23.29 -26.14 33.45
C ALA A 369 23.37 -25.03 34.50
N THR A 370 24.31 -24.10 34.36
CA THR A 370 24.43 -22.93 35.26
C THR A 370 23.26 -21.97 35.10
N LEU A 371 22.81 -21.69 33.87
CA LEU A 371 21.60 -20.89 33.63
C LEU A 371 20.34 -21.57 34.20
N LEU A 372 20.21 -22.89 34.02
CA LEU A 372 19.10 -23.66 34.60
C LEU A 372 19.15 -23.63 36.14
N PHE A 373 20.33 -23.78 36.74
CA PHE A 373 20.51 -23.70 38.20
C PHE A 373 20.15 -22.30 38.73
N VAL A 374 20.57 -21.22 38.06
CA VAL A 374 20.19 -19.85 38.43
C VAL A 374 18.69 -19.62 38.27
N PHE A 375 18.09 -20.14 37.20
CA PHE A 375 16.64 -20.05 36.98
C PHE A 375 15.85 -20.80 38.06
N LEU A 376 16.27 -22.02 38.41
CA LEU A 376 15.66 -22.81 39.49
C LEU A 376 15.87 -22.17 40.86
N ARG A 377 17.05 -21.60 41.14
CA ARG A 377 17.29 -20.83 42.38
C ARG A 377 16.46 -19.56 42.45
N ARG A 378 16.30 -18.84 41.34
CA ARG A 378 15.39 -17.67 41.26
C ARG A 378 13.95 -18.12 41.51
N ARG A 379 13.52 -19.23 40.93
CA ARG A 379 12.18 -19.80 41.12
C ARG A 379 11.94 -20.28 42.56
N GLN A 380 12.96 -20.83 43.22
CA GLN A 380 12.89 -21.19 44.64
C GLN A 380 12.88 -19.97 45.57
N ARG A 381 13.50 -18.84 45.17
CA ARG A 381 13.44 -17.58 45.93
C ARG A 381 12.10 -16.83 45.74
N THR A 382 11.38 -17.06 44.66
CA THR A 382 10.06 -16.45 44.42
C THR A 382 8.88 -17.30 44.94
N PHE A 383 9.14 -18.50 45.50
CA PHE A 383 8.10 -19.42 45.99
C PHE A 383 8.19 -19.72 47.50
N LYS A 384 8.88 -18.90 48.29
CA LYS A 384 8.69 -18.86 49.75
C LYS A 384 7.74 -17.73 50.11
N GLY A 385 6.46 -17.94 49.80
CA GLY A 385 5.36 -17.24 50.46
C GLY A 385 4.94 -18.08 51.66
N ASP A 386 5.19 -17.57 52.86
CA ASP A 386 4.65 -18.12 54.10
C ASP A 386 3.12 -18.03 54.08
N TYR A 387 2.47 -19.19 54.24
CA TYR A 387 1.04 -19.24 54.53
C TYR A 387 0.82 -18.95 56.02
N SER A 388 0.13 -17.86 56.34
CA SER A 388 -0.49 -17.69 57.66
C SER A 388 -1.94 -17.28 57.50
N THR A 389 -2.83 -18.20 57.86
CA THR A 389 -4.28 -18.01 57.90
C THR A 389 -4.69 -17.20 59.12
N LYS A 390 -5.42 -16.07 58.98
CA LYS A 390 -6.25 -15.55 60.08
C LYS A 390 -7.40 -14.62 59.65
N LYS A 391 -8.60 -15.21 59.71
CA LYS A 391 -9.91 -14.75 60.22
C LYS A 391 -10.35 -13.27 60.11
N GLN A 392 -11.62 -13.15 59.70
CA GLN A 392 -12.56 -12.02 59.87
C GLN A 392 -12.59 -11.42 61.30
N VAL A 393 -12.94 -10.12 61.39
CA VAL A 393 -13.98 -9.47 62.23
C VAL A 393 -13.58 -8.04 62.66
N PHE A 394 -14.43 -7.07 62.27
CA PHE A 394 -14.81 -5.76 62.86
C PHE A 394 -13.77 -4.73 63.38
N GLY A 395 -14.02 -3.45 63.02
CA GLY A 395 -14.08 -2.36 64.01
C GLY A 395 -13.27 -1.09 63.77
N ASN A 396 -13.98 0.00 63.42
CA ASN A 396 -13.85 1.41 63.82
C ASN A 396 -12.54 2.22 63.72
N GLY A 397 -12.66 3.43 63.13
CA GLY A 397 -12.42 4.67 63.88
C GLY A 397 -11.35 5.67 63.39
N TYR A 398 -11.83 6.78 62.79
CA TYR A 398 -11.41 8.18 62.97
C TYR A 398 -9.94 8.68 62.80
N SER A 399 -9.82 9.67 61.89
CA SER A 399 -9.24 11.03 62.10
C SER A 399 -7.74 11.35 61.88
N LYS A 400 -7.55 12.28 60.92
CA LYS A 400 -6.74 13.54 60.91
C LYS A 400 -5.20 13.52 60.94
N ALA A 401 -4.68 14.05 59.82
CA ALA A 401 -3.81 15.23 59.66
C ALA A 401 -2.32 15.21 60.08
N GLY A 402 -1.47 15.63 59.12
CA GLY A 402 -0.37 16.58 59.37
C GLY A 402 1.02 16.16 58.89
N GLY A 403 1.64 16.96 58.02
CA GLY A 403 3.10 17.13 57.96
C GLY A 403 3.79 16.88 56.61
N LEU A 404 4.22 17.97 55.95
CA LEU A 404 5.34 18.00 54.98
C LEU A 404 6.65 17.54 55.66
N PRO A 405 7.63 16.99 54.92
CA PRO A 405 8.84 17.81 54.67
C PRO A 405 9.66 17.53 53.37
N ALA A 406 10.28 18.62 52.90
CA ALA A 406 11.67 18.84 52.43
C ALA A 406 12.42 17.90 51.43
N HIS A 407 13.05 18.55 50.45
CA HIS A 407 14.11 18.08 49.52
C HIS A 407 15.35 17.49 50.23
N PRO A 408 16.17 16.67 49.51
CA PRO A 408 17.55 17.08 49.16
C PRO A 408 18.10 16.39 47.85
N PRO A 409 19.42 16.37 47.51
CA PRO A 409 20.13 17.40 46.74
C PRO A 409 20.94 16.88 45.52
N ILE A 410 21.58 17.83 44.82
CA ILE A 410 22.44 17.73 43.62
C ILE A 410 23.86 17.17 43.93
N PRO A 411 24.57 16.57 42.95
CA PRO A 411 26.03 16.59 42.91
C PRO A 411 26.62 17.32 41.67
N ASN A 412 27.79 17.94 41.89
CA ASN A 412 28.55 18.78 40.96
C ASN A 412 29.63 18.01 40.15
N ASN A 413 29.93 18.59 38.99
CA ASN A 413 31.21 18.71 38.26
C ASN A 413 31.95 17.48 37.70
N LEU A 414 32.13 17.50 36.36
CA LEU A 414 33.41 17.21 35.70
C LEU A 414 33.63 18.20 34.54
N GLN A 415 34.87 18.70 34.50
CA GLN A 415 35.46 19.77 33.70
C GLN A 415 35.74 19.37 32.23
N TYR A 416 35.69 20.32 31.29
CA TYR A 416 36.51 20.31 30.05
C TYR A 416 36.98 21.75 29.75
N PRO A 417 38.14 21.94 29.09
CA PRO A 417 38.92 23.18 29.13
C PRO A 417 38.64 24.15 27.97
N ASP A 418 38.95 25.42 28.26
CA ASP A 418 38.98 26.58 27.37
C ASP A 418 39.91 26.38 26.16
N ASP A 419 39.48 26.89 25.00
CA ASP A 419 40.38 27.47 24.01
C ASP A 419 39.76 28.76 23.47
N SER A 420 40.64 29.76 23.40
CA SER A 420 40.45 31.18 23.12
C SER A 420 40.44 31.46 21.62
N ASP A 421 39.60 32.38 21.14
CA ASP A 421 40.05 33.65 20.51
C ASP A 421 38.92 34.40 19.79
N ASP A 422 38.83 35.67 20.20
CA ASP A 422 38.55 36.91 19.47
C ASP A 422 37.14 37.33 19.01
N GLU A 423 36.68 38.38 19.71
CA GLU A 423 35.66 39.37 19.40
C GLU A 423 35.87 40.10 18.06
N LYS A 424 34.78 40.36 17.33
CA LYS A 424 34.33 41.75 17.02
C LYS A 424 32.95 41.81 16.36
N LYS A 425 32.11 42.70 16.88
CA LYS A 425 30.88 43.28 16.27
C LYS A 425 31.01 44.81 16.43
N PRO A 426 30.10 45.66 15.92
CA PRO A 426 29.26 45.66 14.71
C PRO A 426 29.43 46.97 13.88
N ALA A 427 28.73 47.06 12.73
CA ALA A 427 27.87 48.19 12.30
C ALA A 427 27.99 48.61 10.81
N GLN A 428 26.82 48.55 10.17
CA GLN A 428 26.22 49.30 9.05
C GLN A 428 26.99 50.46 8.38
N ILE A 429 26.83 50.57 7.05
CA ILE A 429 26.18 51.70 6.32
C ILE A 429 26.12 51.36 4.81
N ALA A 430 24.97 51.65 4.19
CA ALA A 430 24.72 51.60 2.76
C ALA A 430 25.18 52.90 2.07
N VAL A 431 25.30 52.88 0.73
CA VAL A 431 25.12 53.98 -0.28
C VAL A 431 26.20 53.95 -1.40
N THR A 432 25.75 53.44 -2.56
CA THR A 432 25.88 53.89 -3.98
C THR A 432 27.16 54.50 -4.60
N GLY A 433 27.49 53.94 -5.80
CA GLY A 433 27.82 54.61 -7.08
C GLY A 433 29.26 55.14 -7.25
N GLY A 434 29.97 55.03 -8.38
CA GLY A 434 29.72 54.70 -9.79
C GLY A 434 30.89 55.26 -10.66
N PHE A 435 30.79 55.17 -12.00
CA PHE A 435 31.73 55.57 -13.11
C PHE A 435 32.67 54.47 -13.62
N GLU A 436 32.85 54.23 -14.92
CA GLU A 436 32.94 55.05 -16.17
C GLU A 436 32.27 54.31 -17.37
N ALA A 437 32.04 54.82 -18.59
CA ALA A 437 31.93 56.13 -19.25
C ALA A 437 31.55 55.88 -20.74
N SER A 438 30.96 56.89 -21.41
CA SER A 438 31.26 57.37 -22.79
C SER A 438 30.02 57.75 -23.65
N GLU A 439 29.79 59.07 -23.70
CA GLU A 439 29.47 60.02 -24.80
C GLU A 439 28.70 59.61 -26.09
N ARG A 440 27.65 60.39 -26.44
CA ARG A 440 27.67 61.48 -27.47
C ARG A 440 26.28 62.13 -27.69
N ASP A 441 26.29 63.46 -27.88
CA ASP A 441 25.17 64.36 -28.25
C ASP A 441 24.81 64.34 -29.76
N PHE A 442 23.54 64.64 -30.12
CA PHE A 442 23.12 65.85 -30.89
C PHE A 442 21.61 65.86 -31.28
N ASP A 443 21.13 67.09 -31.51
CA ASP A 443 19.80 67.67 -31.77
C ASP A 443 18.91 67.19 -32.96
N ARG A 444 17.62 67.62 -32.87
CA ARG A 444 16.68 68.14 -33.92
C ARG A 444 15.59 67.29 -34.60
N ASP A 445 14.35 67.76 -34.38
CA ASP A 445 13.19 68.05 -35.26
C ASP A 445 12.72 67.12 -36.42
N ALA A 446 11.37 67.00 -36.46
CA ALA A 446 10.44 66.92 -37.61
C ALA A 446 9.91 65.55 -38.12
N GLU A 447 8.58 65.47 -37.99
CA GLU A 447 7.52 64.93 -38.88
C GLU A 447 7.36 63.43 -39.25
N ASP A 448 6.10 63.00 -39.02
CA ASP A 448 5.23 62.13 -39.82
C ASP A 448 5.68 60.73 -40.29
N LEU A 449 4.95 59.70 -39.82
CA LEU A 449 4.03 58.90 -40.67
C LEU A 449 3.32 57.77 -39.89
N LYS A 450 1.97 57.84 -39.93
CA LYS A 450 0.98 56.74 -40.06
C LYS A 450 0.90 55.55 -39.06
N ARG A 451 -0.16 55.64 -38.24
CA ARG A 451 -1.12 54.58 -37.81
C ARG A 451 -1.52 53.59 -38.95
N PRO A 452 -2.13 52.40 -38.72
CA PRO A 452 -3.17 52.20 -37.68
C PRO A 452 -3.33 50.84 -36.96
N TYR A 453 -3.84 50.98 -35.74
CA TYR A 453 -4.86 50.22 -35.01
C TYR A 453 -5.67 49.16 -35.78
N PHE A 454 -5.89 48.03 -35.10
CA PHE A 454 -7.15 47.30 -35.17
C PHE A 454 -7.88 47.48 -33.84
N THR A 455 -9.06 48.07 -33.92
CA THR A 455 -10.10 48.18 -32.88
C THR A 455 -10.98 46.92 -32.91
N VAL A 456 -11.52 46.54 -31.76
CA VAL A 456 -12.73 45.70 -31.67
C VAL A 456 -13.74 46.51 -30.87
N ASP A 457 -14.84 46.85 -31.54
CA ASP A 457 -16.00 47.56 -30.99
C ASP A 457 -16.89 46.64 -30.15
N GLU A 458 -17.59 47.30 -29.23
CA GLU A 458 -18.56 46.80 -28.26
C GLU A 458 -19.94 46.43 -28.85
N GLY A 459 -20.71 45.67 -28.07
CA GLY A 459 -22.17 45.49 -28.15
C GLY A 459 -22.56 44.08 -27.69
N GLU A 460 -23.44 43.81 -26.73
CA GLU A 460 -24.38 44.62 -25.94
C GLU A 460 -24.64 43.95 -24.58
N SER A 461 -25.16 44.76 -23.66
CA SER A 461 -25.56 44.61 -22.26
C SER A 461 -26.46 43.43 -21.86
N GLN A 462 -26.30 42.94 -20.61
CA GLN A 462 -27.42 42.77 -19.66
C GLN A 462 -26.95 42.70 -18.18
N ASP A 463 -27.70 43.42 -17.34
CA ASP A 463 -27.59 43.68 -15.88
C ASP A 463 -27.20 42.51 -14.97
N TYR A 464 -26.48 42.81 -13.87
CA TYR A 464 -26.89 42.43 -12.50
C TYR A 464 -26.08 43.19 -11.42
N ASP A 465 -26.84 43.73 -10.47
CA ASP A 465 -26.56 44.48 -9.23
C ASP A 465 -25.19 44.38 -8.52
N GLU A 466 -24.71 45.55 -8.10
CA GLU A 466 -23.76 45.74 -7.00
C GLU A 466 -24.32 45.21 -5.67
N ARG A 467 -23.63 44.23 -5.08
CA ARG A 467 -23.58 44.08 -3.62
C ARG A 467 -22.22 43.60 -3.17
N THR A 468 -21.48 44.52 -2.59
CA THR A 468 -20.32 44.32 -1.73
C THR A 468 -20.55 43.17 -0.74
N LEU A 469 -19.75 42.11 -0.85
CA LEU A 469 -19.55 41.14 0.23
C LEU A 469 -18.06 41.03 0.51
N ALA A 470 -17.71 41.53 1.69
CA ALA A 470 -16.41 41.40 2.31
C ALA A 470 -16.00 39.93 2.40
N PHE A 471 -14.72 39.65 2.11
CA PHE A 471 -14.10 38.39 2.50
C PHE A 471 -13.99 38.37 4.03
N GLN A 472 -14.98 37.77 4.68
CA GLN A 472 -14.93 37.46 6.10
C GLN A 472 -14.15 36.16 6.27
N TYR A 473 -12.89 36.28 6.67
CA TYR A 473 -12.11 35.16 7.22
C TYR A 473 -12.83 34.70 8.50
N ASN A 474 -13.46 33.53 8.47
CA ASN A 474 -13.85 32.86 9.70
C ASN A 474 -12.59 32.20 10.28
N PRO A 475 -12.12 32.57 11.49
CA PRO A 475 -11.09 31.80 12.16
C PRO A 475 -11.72 30.45 12.57
N GLY A 476 -11.09 29.35 12.18
CA GLY A 476 -11.41 28.05 12.76
C GLY A 476 -11.16 28.06 14.28
N PRO A 477 -11.72 27.11 15.04
CA PRO A 477 -11.52 27.07 16.48
C PRO A 477 -10.03 26.90 16.79
N ASP A 478 -9.51 27.77 17.64
CA ASP A 478 -8.12 27.77 18.11
C ASP A 478 -7.77 26.40 18.72
N VAL A 479 -6.89 25.66 18.06
CA VAL A 479 -6.35 24.36 18.51
C VAL A 479 -5.57 24.51 19.84
N ALA A 480 -5.27 25.74 20.26
CA ALA A 480 -4.54 26.03 21.49
C ALA A 480 -5.38 25.84 22.77
N ASP A 481 -6.71 25.96 22.72
CA ASP A 481 -7.56 25.91 23.92
C ASP A 481 -7.87 24.48 24.40
N ASP A 482 -7.62 23.48 23.56
CA ASP A 482 -7.93 22.07 23.82
C ASP A 482 -6.74 21.25 24.34
N MET A 483 -5.62 21.89 24.70
CA MET A 483 -4.36 21.23 25.09
C MET A 483 -3.98 21.54 26.55
N VAL A 484 -3.54 20.53 27.31
CA VAL A 484 -3.04 20.68 28.69
C VAL A 484 -1.62 20.17 28.78
N SER A 485 -0.71 21.00 29.30
CA SER A 485 0.68 20.61 29.56
C SER A 485 0.80 19.85 30.89
N GLN A 486 1.59 18.78 30.87
CA GLN A 486 1.93 17.98 32.05
C GLN A 486 3.30 18.39 32.58
N THR A 487 3.58 18.07 33.85
CA THR A 487 4.85 18.41 34.53
C THR A 487 6.08 17.67 33.97
N ASP A 488 5.86 16.68 33.09
CA ASP A 488 6.89 15.93 32.37
C ASP A 488 7.21 16.49 30.97
N GLY A 489 6.56 17.59 30.57
CA GLY A 489 6.76 18.25 29.27
C GLY A 489 5.92 17.68 28.12
N SER A 490 5.02 16.73 28.39
CA SER A 490 4.05 16.26 27.41
C SER A 490 2.82 17.18 27.32
N VAL A 491 2.13 17.17 26.18
CA VAL A 491 0.89 17.95 25.95
C VAL A 491 -0.19 17.01 25.44
N ILE A 492 -1.36 17.01 26.09
CA ILE A 492 -2.47 16.09 25.82
C ILE A 492 -3.77 16.88 25.60
N SER A 493 -4.64 16.40 24.71
CA SER A 493 -5.93 17.02 24.41
C SER A 493 -6.96 16.81 25.53
N LYS A 494 -7.76 17.84 25.87
CA LYS A 494 -8.87 17.78 26.85
C LYS A 494 -10.04 16.90 26.41
N LYS A 495 -9.94 16.11 25.33
CA LYS A 495 -10.96 15.13 24.95
C LYS A 495 -10.71 13.71 25.45
N GLU A 496 -9.54 13.43 26.04
CA GLU A 496 -9.17 12.07 26.49
C GLU A 496 -9.26 11.84 28.02
N TRP A 497 -9.90 12.72 28.78
CA TRP A 497 -10.06 12.56 30.24
C TRP A 497 -11.33 11.78 30.67
N TYR A 498 -12.13 11.31 29.71
CA TYR A 498 -13.29 10.46 30.00
C TYR A 498 -13.15 9.10 29.32
N VAL A 499 -12.32 8.23 29.93
CA VAL A 499 -12.52 6.78 29.97
C VAL A 499 -12.25 6.31 31.39
#